data_AF-A0A7W8UCS8-F1
#
_entry.id   AF-A0A7W8UCS8-F1
#
_cell.length_a   1.000
_cell.length_b   1.000
_cell.length_c   1.000
_cell.angle_alpha   90.00
_cell.angle_beta   90.00
_cell.angle_gamma   90.00
#
_symmetry.space_group_name_H-M   'P 1'
#
loop_
_entity.id
_entity.type
_entity.pdbx_description
1 polymer ?
#
loop_
_entity_poly.entity_id
_entity_poly.type
_entity_poly.pdbx_seq_one_letter_code
_entity_poly.pdbx_strand_id
1 'polypeptide(L)'
;MTDQKLSLNDLLARARDTAQNIGDQNTAALLLEVCSAASALAAQQDEIRKEAFRDGIRGAAKVIRNRQASPGSALSELFTGEGTNPDLFADELAGIAGNTAVTVNDLRKLRQKIKTAPEGNDDIDNDIRRVYYSVMSDRNPTSADILPPGSPSRSLDVATFVIEKILREGWWTLGNSGVNASDKPVGKVGLTPTQSSKPQTAATTPLTLLSALVLTLIESSKSR
;
A
#
# COMPACT_ATOMS: atom_id res chain seq x y z
N MET A 1 -28.00 -4.72 16.44
CA MET A 1 -27.10 -5.70 17.09
C MET A 1 -25.91 -5.87 16.16
N THR A 2 -24.70 -5.59 16.64
CA THR A 2 -23.48 -5.53 15.82
C THR A 2 -22.98 -6.92 15.47
N ASP A 3 -23.01 -7.28 14.18
CA ASP A 3 -22.28 -8.42 13.62
C ASP A 3 -20.77 -8.11 13.65
N GLN A 4 -20.14 -8.27 14.81
CA GLN A 4 -18.69 -8.40 14.87
C GLN A 4 -18.32 -9.78 14.30
N LYS A 5 -17.85 -9.80 13.05
CA LYS A 5 -17.16 -10.97 12.49
C LYS A 5 -15.93 -11.26 13.35
N LEU A 6 -16.00 -12.30 14.15
CA LEU A 6 -14.86 -12.82 14.92
C LEU A 6 -13.74 -13.16 13.95
N SER A 7 -12.50 -12.79 14.30
CA SER A 7 -11.35 -13.16 13.49
C SER A 7 -11.12 -14.68 13.56
N LEU A 8 -10.46 -15.26 12.55
CA LEU A 8 -10.10 -16.67 12.55
C LEU A 8 -9.32 -17.06 13.82
N ASN A 9 -8.45 -16.16 14.30
CA ASN A 9 -7.68 -16.38 15.53
C ASN A 9 -8.58 -16.42 16.77
N ASP A 10 -9.60 -15.56 16.85
CA ASP A 10 -10.56 -15.56 17.96
C ASP A 10 -11.39 -16.86 17.97
N LEU A 11 -11.76 -17.35 16.78
CA LEU A 11 -12.50 -18.61 16.62
C LEU A 11 -11.64 -19.82 17.01
N LEU A 12 -10.37 -19.86 16.60
CA LEU A 12 -9.43 -20.92 16.96
C LEU A 12 -9.09 -20.91 18.45
N ALA A 13 -8.94 -19.74 19.07
CA ALA A 13 -8.71 -19.61 20.51
C ALA A 13 -9.92 -20.15 21.29
N ARG A 14 -11.14 -19.72 20.94
CA ARG A 14 -12.38 -20.22 21.57
C ARG A 14 -12.56 -21.72 21.40
N ALA A 15 -12.24 -22.27 20.22
CA ALA A 15 -12.35 -23.70 19.97
C ALA A 15 -11.35 -24.52 20.82
N ARG A 16 -10.12 -24.02 21.01
CA ARG A 16 -9.13 -24.62 21.94
C ARG A 16 -9.61 -24.57 23.39
N ASP A 17 -10.12 -23.43 23.84
CA ASP A 17 -10.66 -23.29 25.19
C ASP A 17 -11.86 -24.22 25.43
N THR A 18 -12.71 -24.40 24.41
CA THR A 18 -13.86 -25.31 24.48
C THR A 18 -13.40 -26.77 24.55
N ALA A 19 -12.38 -27.15 23.77
CA ALA A 19 -11.82 -28.49 23.80
C ALA A 19 -11.20 -28.84 25.16
N GLN A 20 -10.61 -27.86 25.87
CA GLN A 20 -10.05 -28.08 27.21
C GLN A 20 -11.11 -28.28 28.30
N ASN A 21 -12.33 -27.77 28.09
CA ASN A 21 -13.42 -27.80 29.07
C ASN A 21 -14.46 -28.89 28.79
N ILE A 22 -14.35 -29.61 27.67
CA ILE A 22 -15.22 -30.73 27.32
C ILE A 22 -14.77 -32.00 28.05
N GLY A 23 -15.71 -32.69 28.69
CA GLY A 23 -15.44 -33.97 29.38
C GLY A 23 -15.28 -35.17 28.45
N ASP A 24 -15.71 -35.05 27.18
CA ASP A 24 -15.53 -36.09 26.17
C ASP A 24 -14.18 -35.93 25.43
N GLN A 25 -13.24 -36.82 25.76
CA GLN A 25 -11.89 -36.82 25.20
C GLN A 25 -11.86 -37.00 23.68
N ASN A 26 -12.82 -37.70 23.08
CA ASN A 26 -12.85 -37.91 21.63
C ASN A 26 -13.25 -36.62 20.90
N THR A 27 -14.28 -35.94 21.42
CA THR A 27 -14.72 -34.65 20.87
C THR A 27 -13.66 -33.57 21.07
N ALA A 28 -12.98 -33.55 22.22
CA ALA A 28 -11.87 -32.64 22.48
C ALA A 28 -10.69 -32.86 21.52
N ALA A 29 -10.30 -34.12 21.28
CA ALA A 29 -9.21 -34.47 20.36
C ALA A 29 -9.53 -34.03 18.93
N LEU A 30 -10.74 -34.31 18.44
CA LEU A 30 -11.17 -33.92 17.10
C LEU A 30 -11.18 -32.39 16.92
N LEU A 31 -11.65 -31.65 17.92
CA LEU A 31 -11.63 -30.18 17.90
C LEU A 31 -10.21 -29.61 17.82
N LEU A 32 -9.27 -30.19 18.56
CA LEU A 32 -7.87 -29.78 18.53
C LEU A 32 -7.20 -30.11 17.19
N GLU A 33 -7.49 -31.27 16.60
CA GLU A 33 -7.03 -31.63 15.25
C GLU A 33 -7.53 -30.63 14.21
N VAL A 34 -8.83 -30.29 14.23
CA VAL A 34 -9.40 -29.27 13.33
C VAL A 34 -8.75 -27.91 13.53
N CYS A 35 -8.49 -27.49 14.76
CA CYS A 35 -7.78 -26.24 15.04
C CYS A 35 -6.35 -26.25 14.49
N SER A 36 -5.66 -27.39 14.58
CA SER A 36 -4.30 -27.54 14.05
C SER A 36 -4.29 -27.47 12.52
N ALA A 37 -5.21 -28.19 11.86
CA ALA A 37 -5.34 -28.21 10.40
C ALA A 37 -5.70 -26.82 9.86
N ALA A 38 -6.65 -26.13 10.50
CA ALA A 38 -7.03 -24.76 10.13
C ALA A 38 -5.88 -23.76 10.30
N SER A 39 -5.08 -23.90 11.37
CA SER A 39 -3.90 -23.05 11.59
C SER A 39 -2.82 -23.31 10.52
N ALA A 40 -2.58 -24.58 10.17
CA ALA A 40 -1.64 -24.96 9.12
C ALA A 40 -2.07 -24.45 7.75
N LEU A 41 -3.37 -24.53 7.43
CA LEU A 41 -3.93 -24.05 6.17
C LEU A 41 -3.84 -22.52 6.07
N ALA A 42 -4.06 -21.80 7.17
CA ALA A 42 -3.88 -20.35 7.23
C ALA A 42 -2.42 -19.95 7.00
N ALA A 43 -1.46 -20.64 7.62
CA ALA A 43 -0.03 -20.41 7.41
C ALA A 43 0.39 -20.71 5.96
N GLN A 44 -0.11 -21.80 5.36
CA GLN A 44 0.12 -22.11 3.95
C GLN A 44 -0.47 -21.05 3.03
N GLN A 45 -1.66 -20.51 3.33
CA GLN A 45 -2.23 -19.41 2.55
C GLN A 45 -1.39 -18.13 2.63
N ASP A 46 -0.78 -17.82 3.78
CA ASP A 46 0.13 -16.68 3.89
C ASP A 46 1.39 -16.88 3.05
N GLU A 47 1.98 -18.08 3.06
CA GLU A 47 3.14 -18.39 2.21
C GLU A 47 2.79 -18.39 0.72
N ILE A 48 1.66 -18.98 0.31
CA ILE A 48 1.16 -18.93 -1.06
C ILE A 48 0.91 -17.48 -1.48
N ARG A 49 0.39 -16.62 -0.59
CA ARG A 49 0.19 -15.19 -0.89
C ARG A 49 1.51 -14.46 -1.08
N LYS A 50 2.52 -14.72 -0.25
CA LYS A 50 3.87 -14.16 -0.42
C LYS A 50 4.52 -14.62 -1.72
N GLU A 51 4.37 -15.90 -2.07
CA GLU A 51 4.92 -16.47 -3.30
C GLU A 51 4.21 -15.91 -4.53
N ALA A 52 2.88 -15.82 -4.52
CA ALA A 52 2.10 -15.18 -5.57
C ALA A 52 2.45 -13.69 -5.74
N PHE A 53 2.74 -12.98 -4.64
CA PHE A 53 3.25 -11.61 -4.71
C PHE A 53 4.61 -11.53 -5.40
N ARG A 54 5.56 -12.39 -5.00
CA ARG A 54 6.88 -12.47 -5.63
C ARG A 54 6.78 -12.78 -7.11
N ASP A 55 5.90 -13.72 -7.49
CA ASP A 55 5.64 -14.05 -8.90
C ASP A 55 4.97 -12.92 -9.66
N GLY A 56 4.05 -12.19 -9.02
CA GLY A 56 3.47 -10.96 -9.55
C GLY A 56 4.55 -9.90 -9.82
N ILE A 57 5.49 -9.72 -8.89
CA ILE A 57 6.62 -8.79 -9.06
C ILE A 57 7.51 -9.22 -10.22
N ARG A 58 7.91 -10.51 -10.27
CA ARG A 58 8.71 -11.08 -11.37
C ARG A 58 8.03 -10.90 -12.72
N GLY A 59 6.73 -11.15 -12.78
CA GLY A 59 5.91 -11.00 -13.97
C GLY A 59 5.93 -9.56 -14.50
N ALA A 60 5.72 -8.57 -13.64
CA ALA A 60 5.74 -7.17 -14.08
C ALA A 60 7.15 -6.66 -14.41
N ALA A 61 8.20 -7.08 -13.68
CA ALA A 61 9.58 -6.77 -14.05
C ALA A 61 9.90 -7.29 -15.47
N LYS A 62 9.43 -8.49 -15.82
CA LYS A 62 9.58 -9.07 -17.15
C LYS A 62 8.78 -8.32 -18.23
N VAL A 63 7.57 -7.84 -17.92
CA VAL A 63 6.75 -7.04 -18.85
C VAL A 63 7.36 -5.67 -19.12
N ILE A 64 7.92 -5.02 -18.09
CA ILE A 64 8.65 -3.74 -18.23
C ILE A 64 9.86 -3.93 -19.15
N ARG A 65 10.65 -4.99 -18.93
CA ARG A 65 11.78 -5.35 -19.81
C ARG A 65 11.34 -5.62 -21.25
N ASN A 66 10.24 -6.35 -21.46
CA ASN A 66 9.74 -6.65 -22.80
C ASN A 66 9.17 -5.42 -23.52
N ARG A 67 8.57 -4.45 -22.79
CA ARG A 67 8.17 -3.16 -23.36
C ARG A 67 9.35 -2.24 -23.68
N GLN A 68 10.49 -2.42 -23.01
CA GLN A 68 11.75 -1.71 -23.28
C GLN A 68 12.56 -2.29 -24.44
N ALA A 69 12.30 -3.55 -24.83
CA ALA A 69 12.95 -4.20 -25.98
C ALA A 69 12.45 -3.69 -27.35
N SER A 70 11.47 -2.77 -27.38
CA SER A 70 11.07 -2.06 -28.60
C SER A 70 12.16 -1.02 -28.99
N PRO A 71 12.76 -1.12 -30.19
CA PRO A 71 13.84 -0.22 -30.59
C PRO A 71 13.38 1.24 -30.65
N GLY A 72 14.10 2.15 -29.98
CA GLY A 72 13.86 3.61 -30.04
C GLY A 72 13.26 4.26 -28.78
N SER A 73 13.10 3.54 -27.66
CA SER A 73 12.59 4.14 -26.42
C SER A 73 13.67 4.92 -25.67
N ALA A 74 13.42 6.22 -25.43
CA ALA A 74 14.26 7.13 -24.63
C ALA A 74 14.46 6.69 -23.16
N LEU A 75 13.74 5.64 -22.72
CA LEU A 75 13.86 5.04 -21.39
C LEU A 75 14.84 3.85 -21.34
N SER A 76 15.42 3.45 -22.48
CA SER A 76 16.40 2.36 -22.55
C SER A 76 17.74 2.72 -21.87
N GLU A 77 18.08 4.01 -21.85
CA GLU A 77 19.33 4.52 -21.26
C GLU A 77 19.25 4.72 -19.74
N LEU A 78 18.04 4.81 -19.17
CA LEU A 78 17.78 5.10 -17.74
C LEU A 78 18.02 3.92 -16.78
N PHE A 79 18.28 2.71 -17.29
CA PHE A 79 18.49 1.48 -16.51
C PHE A 79 19.85 0.81 -16.76
N THR A 80 20.88 1.60 -17.11
CA THR A 80 22.23 1.08 -17.41
C THR A 80 23.14 0.88 -16.18
N GLY A 81 22.70 1.20 -14.96
CA GLY A 81 23.49 1.06 -13.73
C GLY A 81 23.06 -0.12 -12.85
N GLU A 82 23.91 -1.14 -12.75
CA GLU A 82 24.12 -2.17 -11.69
C GLU A 82 22.95 -2.81 -10.88
N GLY A 83 21.69 -2.46 -11.10
CA GLY A 83 20.50 -3.06 -10.45
C GLY A 83 19.93 -4.27 -11.22
N THR A 84 20.80 -5.10 -11.78
CA THR A 84 20.50 -6.06 -12.86
C THR A 84 19.80 -7.35 -12.45
N ASN A 85 19.40 -7.53 -11.19
CA ASN A 85 18.78 -8.77 -10.74
C ASN A 85 17.32 -8.55 -10.31
N PRO A 86 16.32 -9.10 -11.04
CA PRO A 86 14.92 -9.04 -10.65
C PRO A 86 14.64 -9.67 -9.28
N ASP A 87 15.47 -10.62 -8.85
CA ASP A 87 15.40 -11.16 -7.49
C ASP A 87 15.92 -10.15 -6.45
N LEU A 88 16.95 -9.35 -6.76
CA LEU A 88 17.39 -8.25 -5.88
C LEU A 88 16.34 -7.14 -5.79
N PHE A 89 15.68 -6.79 -6.90
CA PHE A 89 14.58 -5.82 -6.89
C PHE A 89 13.35 -6.34 -6.12
N ALA A 90 13.02 -7.62 -6.27
CA ALA A 90 11.95 -8.26 -5.49
C ALA A 90 12.31 -8.36 -4.00
N ASP A 91 13.56 -8.63 -3.66
CA ASP A 91 14.07 -8.66 -2.28
C ASP A 91 14.17 -7.25 -1.69
N GLU A 92 14.52 -6.24 -2.48
CA GLU A 92 14.54 -4.83 -2.06
C GLU A 92 13.12 -4.32 -1.83
N LEU A 93 12.16 -4.65 -2.71
CA LEU A 93 10.74 -4.36 -2.52
C LEU A 93 10.14 -5.13 -1.34
N ALA A 94 10.48 -6.40 -1.16
CA ALA A 94 10.09 -7.19 0.00
C ALA A 94 10.75 -6.66 1.28
N GLY A 95 11.95 -6.11 1.21
CA GLY A 95 12.62 -5.40 2.31
C GLY A 95 11.93 -4.09 2.68
N ILE A 96 11.49 -3.32 1.67
CA ILE A 96 10.73 -2.07 1.85
C ILE A 96 9.34 -2.35 2.45
N ALA A 97 8.66 -3.41 2.00
CA ALA A 97 7.36 -3.81 2.53
C ALA A 97 7.45 -4.55 3.88
N GLY A 98 8.53 -5.30 4.10
CA GLY A 98 8.66 -6.27 5.19
C GLY A 98 9.15 -5.72 6.53
N ASN A 99 9.76 -4.52 6.57
CA ASN A 99 10.49 -4.10 7.77
C ASN A 99 9.79 -3.12 8.71
N THR A 100 8.62 -2.55 8.39
CA THR A 100 7.85 -1.80 9.40
C THR A 100 6.44 -1.51 8.92
N ALA A 101 5.43 -1.95 9.69
CA ALA A 101 4.07 -1.48 9.52
C ALA A 101 4.05 0.06 9.58
N VAL A 102 3.47 0.71 8.56
CA VAL A 102 3.40 2.17 8.52
C VAL A 102 2.51 2.68 9.64
N THR A 103 3.09 3.45 10.57
CA THR A 103 2.35 3.99 11.70
C THR A 103 1.72 5.34 11.38
N VAL A 104 0.74 5.76 12.17
CA VAL A 104 0.15 7.11 12.07
C VAL A 104 1.19 8.20 12.29
N ASN A 105 2.20 7.95 13.13
CA ASN A 105 3.29 8.90 13.35
C ASN A 105 4.18 9.06 12.11
N ASP A 106 4.40 7.99 11.36
CA ASP A 106 5.13 8.06 10.08
C ASP A 106 4.37 8.89 9.06
N LEU A 107 3.05 8.68 8.95
CA LEU A 107 2.21 9.48 8.07
C LEU A 107 2.20 10.97 8.47
N ARG A 108 2.21 11.28 9.77
CA ARG A 108 2.33 12.67 10.25
C ARG A 108 3.67 13.30 9.87
N LYS A 109 4.78 12.56 10.01
CA LYS A 109 6.12 13.01 9.60
C LYS A 109 6.18 13.25 8.09
N LEU A 110 5.69 12.30 7.29
CA LEU A 110 5.61 12.41 5.84
C LEU A 110 4.77 13.62 5.41
N ARG A 111 3.60 13.83 6.01
CA ARG A 111 2.78 15.00 5.74
C ARG A 111 3.52 16.31 6.04
N GLN A 112 4.27 16.36 7.14
CA GLN A 112 5.07 17.54 7.46
C GLN A 112 6.17 17.76 6.41
N LYS A 113 6.91 16.72 6.03
CA LYS A 113 7.94 16.79 4.97
C LYS A 113 7.36 17.35 3.67
N ILE A 114 6.24 16.80 3.21
CA ILE A 114 5.56 17.23 1.98
C ILE A 114 5.15 18.71 2.05
N LYS A 115 4.60 19.15 3.19
CA LYS A 115 4.12 20.54 3.36
C LYS A 115 5.26 21.56 3.39
N THR A 116 6.43 21.19 3.88
CA THR A 116 7.58 22.09 3.98
C THR A 116 8.48 22.06 2.75
N ALA A 117 8.39 21.02 1.93
CA ALA A 117 9.24 20.87 0.76
C ALA A 117 8.83 21.85 -0.36
N PRO A 118 9.79 22.59 -0.95
CA PRO A 118 9.54 23.47 -2.09
C PRO A 118 9.29 22.67 -3.38
N GLU A 119 9.81 21.45 -3.47
CA GLU A 119 9.68 20.54 -4.60
C GLU A 119 9.79 19.07 -4.15
N GLY A 120 9.51 18.15 -5.07
CA GLY A 120 9.65 16.72 -4.81
C GLY A 120 11.10 16.30 -4.60
N ASN A 121 11.32 15.35 -3.69
CA ASN A 121 12.63 14.82 -3.37
C ASN A 121 12.60 13.32 -3.08
N ASP A 122 13.77 12.70 -3.06
CA ASP A 122 13.91 11.24 -2.99
C ASP A 122 13.47 10.68 -1.62
N ASP A 123 13.62 11.46 -0.55
CA ASP A 123 13.17 11.08 0.78
C ASP A 123 11.63 11.00 0.85
N ILE A 124 10.91 11.97 0.23
CA ILE A 124 9.45 11.91 0.06
C ILE A 124 9.06 10.73 -0.82
N ASP A 125 9.77 10.49 -1.92
CA ASP A 125 9.47 9.39 -2.85
C ASP A 125 9.61 8.02 -2.16
N ASN A 126 10.66 7.83 -1.37
CA ASN A 126 10.90 6.60 -0.61
C ASN A 126 9.82 6.37 0.45
N ASP A 127 9.45 7.41 1.19
CA ASP A 127 8.38 7.34 2.18
C ASP A 127 7.03 6.98 1.50
N ILE A 128 6.70 7.59 0.35
CA ILE A 128 5.47 7.29 -0.39
C ILE A 128 5.47 5.87 -0.95
N ARG A 129 6.59 5.40 -1.50
CA ARG A 129 6.74 4.00 -1.96
C ARG A 129 6.50 3.03 -0.81
N ARG A 130 7.05 3.32 0.38
CA ARG A 130 6.82 2.52 1.59
C ARG A 130 5.34 2.46 1.97
N VAL A 131 4.64 3.61 1.97
CA VAL A 131 3.19 3.65 2.21
C VAL A 131 2.43 2.83 1.16
N TYR A 132 2.74 3.02 -0.11
CA TYR A 132 2.09 2.31 -1.21
C TYR A 132 2.23 0.80 -1.06
N TYR A 133 3.47 0.30 -0.93
CA TYR A 133 3.71 -1.14 -0.85
C TYR A 133 3.20 -1.77 0.43
N SER A 134 3.19 -1.03 1.56
CA SER A 134 2.54 -1.48 2.79
C SER A 134 1.03 -1.66 2.61
N VAL A 135 0.36 -0.81 1.82
CA VAL A 135 -1.07 -0.98 1.53
C VAL A 135 -1.31 -2.11 0.53
N MET A 136 -0.44 -2.25 -0.47
CA MET A 136 -0.58 -3.31 -1.49
C MET A 136 -0.31 -4.69 -0.92
N SER A 137 0.67 -4.85 -0.02
CA SER A 137 1.00 -6.14 0.61
C SER A 137 -0.19 -6.76 1.35
N ASP A 138 -1.03 -5.93 1.96
CA ASP A 138 -2.23 -6.38 2.67
C ASP A 138 -3.35 -6.91 1.75
N ARG A 139 -3.25 -6.68 0.43
CA ARG A 139 -4.36 -6.79 -0.53
C ARG A 139 -4.17 -7.84 -1.63
N ASN A 140 -3.29 -8.82 -1.44
CA ASN A 140 -2.90 -9.80 -2.49
C ASN A 140 -2.42 -9.10 -3.77
N PRO A 141 -1.23 -8.48 -3.70
CA PRO A 141 -0.67 -7.68 -4.78
C PRO A 141 -0.40 -8.51 -6.07
N THR A 142 -0.61 -7.87 -7.22
CA THR A 142 -0.38 -8.44 -8.55
C THR A 142 0.67 -7.64 -9.33
N SER A 143 1.09 -8.13 -10.48
CA SER A 143 1.99 -7.42 -11.41
C SER A 143 1.46 -6.03 -11.82
N ALA A 144 0.14 -5.84 -11.84
CA ALA A 144 -0.49 -4.55 -12.12
C ALA A 144 -0.37 -3.53 -10.97
N ASP A 145 0.18 -3.94 -9.82
CA ASP A 145 0.37 -3.12 -8.62
C ASP A 145 1.85 -2.76 -8.40
N ILE A 146 2.70 -2.92 -9.42
CA ILE A 146 4.02 -2.29 -9.42
C ILE A 146 3.84 -0.81 -9.79
N LEU A 147 4.52 0.07 -9.04
CA LEU A 147 4.56 1.49 -9.38
C LEU A 147 5.19 1.70 -10.76
N PRO A 148 4.59 2.57 -11.60
CA PRO A 148 5.22 2.96 -12.86
C PRO A 148 6.57 3.63 -12.59
N PRO A 149 7.51 3.57 -13.56
CA PRO A 149 8.79 4.25 -13.43
C PRO A 149 8.57 5.76 -13.21
N GLY A 150 9.32 6.32 -12.26
CA GLY A 150 9.26 7.73 -11.92
C GLY A 150 9.19 8.03 -10.42
N SER A 151 8.98 9.30 -10.12
CA SER A 151 8.98 9.87 -8.77
C SER A 151 7.58 10.38 -8.42
N PRO A 152 6.87 9.76 -7.46
CA PRO A 152 5.55 10.22 -7.03
C PRO A 152 5.51 11.70 -6.65
N SER A 153 6.56 12.23 -6.01
CA SER A 153 6.63 13.63 -5.57
C SER A 153 6.88 14.64 -6.70
N ARG A 154 7.30 14.17 -7.88
CA ARG A 154 7.68 15.01 -9.03
C ARG A 154 6.78 14.81 -10.26
N SER A 155 6.13 13.64 -10.39
CA SER A 155 5.23 13.31 -11.49
C SER A 155 3.79 13.21 -11.02
N LEU A 156 2.92 14.00 -11.64
CA LEU A 156 1.49 13.99 -11.35
C LEU A 156 0.86 12.63 -11.69
N ASP A 157 1.25 12.03 -12.81
CA ASP A 157 0.73 10.73 -13.24
C ASP A 157 1.08 9.60 -12.27
N VAL A 158 2.29 9.66 -11.69
CA VAL A 158 2.71 8.68 -10.67
C VAL A 158 1.97 8.95 -9.36
N ALA A 159 1.76 10.21 -8.98
CA ALA A 159 1.00 10.57 -7.79
C ALA A 159 -0.48 10.14 -7.87
N THR A 160 -1.14 10.36 -9.02
CA THR A 160 -2.53 9.94 -9.23
C THR A 160 -2.64 8.41 -9.23
N PHE A 161 -1.72 7.71 -9.89
CA PHE A 161 -1.66 6.24 -9.86
C PHE A 161 -1.56 5.70 -8.43
N VAL A 162 -0.68 6.28 -7.60
CA VAL A 162 -0.55 5.92 -6.17
C VAL A 162 -1.89 6.08 -5.45
N ILE A 163 -2.56 7.22 -5.64
CA ILE A 163 -3.84 7.52 -4.99
C ILE A 163 -4.91 6.52 -5.40
N GLU A 164 -5.09 6.30 -6.70
CA GLU A 164 -6.14 5.45 -7.25
C GLU A 164 -5.97 3.99 -6.84
N LYS A 165 -4.74 3.51 -6.76
CA LYS A 165 -4.45 2.15 -6.29
C LYS A 165 -4.68 1.99 -4.79
N ILE A 166 -4.27 2.96 -3.99
CA ILE A 166 -4.51 2.94 -2.53
C ILE A 166 -6.03 3.07 -2.24
N LEU A 167 -6.74 3.90 -3.01
CA LEU A 167 -8.14 4.27 -2.80
C LEU A 167 -9.06 3.80 -3.95
N ARG A 168 -9.28 2.48 -4.06
CA ARG A 168 -10.09 1.88 -5.14
C ARG A 168 -11.52 2.43 -5.25
N GLU A 169 -12.13 2.80 -4.13
CA GLU A 169 -13.48 3.37 -4.06
C GLU A 169 -13.48 4.86 -3.68
N GLY A 170 -12.28 5.44 -3.61
CA GLY A 170 -12.10 6.83 -3.23
C GLY A 170 -12.32 7.79 -4.38
N TRP A 171 -12.13 9.06 -4.06
CA TRP A 171 -12.13 10.14 -5.04
C TRP A 171 -11.03 11.12 -4.70
N TRP A 172 -10.55 11.84 -5.71
CA TRP A 172 -9.60 12.91 -5.54
C TRP A 172 -9.95 14.08 -6.46
N THR A 173 -9.62 15.30 -6.02
CA THR A 173 -9.70 16.50 -6.85
C THR A 173 -8.44 17.31 -6.69
N LEU A 174 -8.06 18.00 -7.77
CA LEU A 174 -6.94 18.91 -7.82
C LEU A 174 -7.38 20.16 -8.59
N GLY A 175 -7.09 21.33 -8.06
CA GLY A 175 -7.38 22.61 -8.70
C GLY A 175 -6.56 23.72 -8.04
N ASN A 176 -6.93 24.97 -8.31
CA ASN A 176 -6.31 26.15 -7.70
C ASN A 176 -7.32 26.87 -6.81
N SER A 177 -6.85 27.57 -5.77
CA SER A 177 -7.69 28.36 -4.87
C SER A 177 -8.17 29.67 -5.49
N GLY A 178 -8.73 29.64 -6.71
CA GLY A 178 -8.93 30.74 -7.67
C GLY A 178 -9.34 32.13 -7.17
N VAL A 179 -8.53 32.75 -6.33
CA VAL A 179 -8.73 34.06 -5.70
C VAL A 179 -7.51 34.95 -5.94
N ASN A 180 -6.31 34.41 -6.21
CA ASN A 180 -5.11 35.21 -6.49
C ASN A 180 -4.10 34.52 -7.43
N ALA A 181 -3.35 35.30 -8.23
CA ALA A 181 -2.33 34.77 -9.16
C ALA A 181 -1.15 34.03 -8.49
N SER A 182 -1.03 34.07 -7.16
CA SER A 182 -0.08 33.29 -6.36
C SER A 182 -0.68 31.99 -5.79
N ASP A 183 -1.80 31.51 -6.35
CA ASP A 183 -2.57 30.41 -5.79
C ASP A 183 -1.79 29.10 -5.81
N LYS A 184 -1.50 28.59 -4.61
CA LYS A 184 -0.96 27.25 -4.43
C LYS A 184 -2.00 26.22 -4.92
N PRO A 185 -1.56 25.10 -5.49
CA PRO A 185 -2.46 24.02 -5.85
C PRO A 185 -3.20 23.51 -4.61
N VAL A 186 -4.50 23.27 -4.76
CA VAL A 186 -5.42 22.73 -3.74
C VAL A 186 -5.88 21.34 -4.15
N GLY A 187 -5.72 20.37 -3.24
CA GLY A 187 -6.13 18.99 -3.45
C GLY A 187 -7.07 18.51 -2.35
N LYS A 188 -7.98 17.61 -2.70
CA LYS A 188 -8.84 16.87 -1.76
C LYS A 188 -8.83 15.40 -2.14
N VAL A 189 -8.92 14.54 -1.13
CA VAL A 189 -8.93 13.09 -1.31
C VAL A 189 -9.89 12.46 -0.29
N GLY A 190 -10.83 11.63 -0.73
CA GLY A 190 -11.76 10.89 0.13
C GLY A 190 -11.64 9.38 -0.08
N LEU A 191 -11.87 8.58 0.97
CA LEU A 191 -11.85 7.11 0.90
C LEU A 191 -13.11 6.53 0.24
N THR A 192 -14.24 7.24 0.39
CA THR A 192 -15.53 6.87 -0.18
C THR A 192 -16.17 8.08 -0.85
N PRO A 193 -17.10 7.90 -1.80
CA PRO A 193 -17.75 9.01 -2.52
C PRO A 193 -18.49 9.99 -1.60
N THR A 194 -18.97 9.50 -0.45
CA THR A 194 -19.74 10.30 0.53
C THR A 194 -18.88 10.94 1.61
N GLN A 195 -17.59 10.60 1.69
CA GLN A 195 -16.71 11.17 2.70
C GLN A 195 -16.31 12.60 2.34
N SER A 196 -16.59 13.53 3.27
CA SER A 196 -16.06 14.89 3.19
C SER A 196 -14.55 14.90 3.43
N SER A 197 -13.81 15.65 2.62
CA SER A 197 -12.35 15.75 2.67
C SER A 197 -11.91 17.19 2.90
N LYS A 198 -10.89 17.37 3.75
CA LYS A 198 -10.30 18.69 4.01
C LYS A 198 -9.33 19.05 2.88
N PRO A 199 -9.40 20.28 2.34
CA PRO A 199 -8.46 20.75 1.33
C PRO A 199 -7.04 20.76 1.89
N GLN A 200 -6.08 20.32 1.09
CA GLN A 200 -4.64 20.43 1.34
C GLN A 200 -3.97 21.26 0.26
N THR A 201 -2.86 21.88 0.62
CA THR A 201 -2.01 22.67 -0.27
C THR A 201 -0.54 22.36 0.00
N ALA A 202 0.25 22.37 -1.06
CA ALA A 202 1.71 22.23 -1.05
C ALA A 202 2.32 23.08 -2.18
N ALA A 203 3.63 23.00 -2.36
CA ALA A 203 4.35 23.81 -3.34
C ALA A 203 4.04 23.43 -4.80
N THR A 204 3.80 22.14 -5.08
CA THR A 204 3.54 21.62 -6.43
C THR A 204 2.28 20.75 -6.47
N THR A 205 1.73 20.52 -7.66
CA THR A 205 0.53 19.71 -7.86
C THR A 205 0.67 18.26 -7.37
N PRO A 206 1.79 17.52 -7.64
CA PRO A 206 1.96 16.17 -7.09
C PRO A 206 2.04 16.19 -5.56
N LEU A 207 2.82 17.11 -4.98
CA LEU A 207 2.93 17.23 -3.52
C LEU A 207 1.59 17.56 -2.85
N THR A 208 0.77 18.39 -3.48
CA THR A 208 -0.57 18.72 -2.97
C THR A 208 -1.45 17.47 -2.91
N LEU A 209 -1.46 16.67 -3.97
CA LEU A 209 -2.23 15.42 -4.01
C LEU A 209 -1.73 14.39 -2.99
N LEU A 210 -0.42 14.20 -2.90
CA LEU A 210 0.17 13.30 -1.90
C LEU A 210 -0.10 13.78 -0.47
N SER A 211 -0.06 15.09 -0.22
CA SER A 211 -0.44 15.65 1.08
C SER A 211 -1.91 15.38 1.43
N ALA A 212 -2.80 15.47 0.45
CA ALA A 212 -4.22 15.16 0.62
C ALA A 212 -4.41 13.66 0.93
N LEU A 213 -3.79 12.78 0.16
CA LEU A 213 -3.79 11.33 0.41
C LEU A 213 -3.34 10.99 1.83
N VAL A 214 -2.18 11.52 2.24
CA VAL A 214 -1.61 11.21 3.56
C VAL A 214 -2.52 11.71 4.68
N LEU A 215 -3.15 12.89 4.53
CA LEU A 215 -4.15 13.35 5.50
C LEU A 215 -5.33 12.37 5.59
N THR A 216 -5.85 11.92 4.45
CA THR A 216 -6.97 10.98 4.39
C THR A 216 -6.62 9.64 5.06
N LEU A 217 -5.40 9.14 4.88
CA LEU A 217 -4.91 7.94 5.57
C LEU A 217 -4.76 8.15 7.09
N ILE A 218 -4.34 9.34 7.53
CA ILE A 218 -4.30 9.68 8.97
C ILE A 218 -5.73 9.72 9.53
N GLU A 219 -6.67 10.32 8.83
CA GLU A 219 -8.06 10.41 9.31
C GLU A 219 -8.75 9.04 9.32
N SER A 220 -8.49 8.18 8.33
CA SER A 220 -9.02 6.82 8.27
C SER A 220 -8.57 5.93 9.43
N SER A 221 -7.31 6.11 9.86
CA SER A 221 -6.74 5.37 10.99
C SER A 221 -7.39 5.68 12.34
N LYS A 222 -8.14 6.79 12.46
CA LYS A 222 -8.84 7.16 13.70
C LYS A 222 -10.25 6.57 13.82
N SER A 223 -10.81 6.13 12.69
CA SER A 223 -12.18 5.60 12.61
C SER A 223 -12.22 4.06 12.69
N ARG A 224 -11.05 3.42 12.81
CA ARG A 224 -10.89 1.99 13.12
C ARG A 224 -10.54 1.85 14.60
#